data_AF-A0AAX1WPK7-F1
#
_entry.id   AF-A0AAX1WPK7-F1
#
_cell.length_a   1.000
_cell.length_b   1.000
_cell.length_c   1.000
_cell.angle_alpha   90.00
_cell.angle_beta   90.00
_cell.angle_gamma   90.00
#
_symmetry.space_group_name_H-M   'P 1'
#
loop_
_entity.id
_entity.type
_entity.pdbx_description
1 polymer ?
#
loop_
_entity_poly.entity_id
_entity_poly.type
_entity_poly.pdbx_seq_one_letter_code
_entity_poly.pdbx_strand_id
1 'polypeptide(L)'
;MSLDDTLTFIEAQLQDMQAALLASNPQTFEDTAVQLRGAAMALAQALAPVAGALEPAATQRVQAIGRQLTLVRDQLARVMALTERQAASLLPPVEGVTYGPSSGAAGARIYRAPG
;
A
#
# COMPACT_ATOMS: atom_id res chain seq x y z
N MET A 1 -16.58 -10.80 22.93
CA MET A 1 -15.87 -11.68 21.97
C MET A 1 -14.66 -12.25 22.69
N SER A 2 -14.43 -13.56 22.61
CA SER A 2 -13.27 -14.16 23.28
C SER A 2 -11.97 -13.82 22.52
N LEU A 3 -10.82 -14.03 23.16
CA LEU A 3 -9.52 -13.87 22.51
C LEU A 3 -9.39 -14.81 21.29
N ASP A 4 -9.81 -16.07 21.44
CA ASP A 4 -9.76 -17.06 20.36
C ASP A 4 -10.67 -16.72 19.19
N ASP A 5 -11.87 -16.18 19.44
CA ASP A 5 -12.76 -15.70 18.38
C ASP A 5 -12.10 -14.55 17.62
N THR A 6 -11.40 -13.67 18.34
CA THR A 6 -10.71 -12.50 17.77
C THR A 6 -9.54 -12.91 16.89
N LEU A 7 -8.74 -13.89 17.33
CA LEU A 7 -7.65 -14.44 16.53
C LEU A 7 -8.18 -15.14 15.28
N THR A 8 -9.22 -15.97 15.42
CA THR A 8 -9.83 -16.69 14.30
C THR A 8 -10.41 -15.74 13.27
N PHE A 9 -11.07 -14.67 13.73
CA PHE A 9 -11.59 -13.63 12.84
C PHE A 9 -10.47 -12.92 12.08
N ILE A 10 -9.39 -12.53 12.75
CA ILE A 10 -8.24 -11.88 12.10
C ILE A 10 -7.59 -12.80 11.06
N GLU A 11 -7.42 -14.08 11.37
CA GLU A 11 -6.87 -15.08 10.44
C GLU A 11 -7.74 -15.20 9.17
N ALA A 12 -9.06 -15.26 9.32
CA ALA A 12 -9.99 -15.27 8.18
C ALA A 12 -9.88 -14.00 7.33
N GLN A 13 -9.84 -12.83 7.97
CA GLN A 13 -9.72 -11.55 7.25
C GLN A 13 -8.40 -11.44 6.47
N LEU A 14 -7.30 -11.95 7.02
CA LEU A 14 -6.03 -12.00 6.29
C LEU A 14 -6.07 -12.91 5.08
N GLN A 15 -6.84 -14.00 5.14
CA GLN A 15 -7.03 -14.90 4.01
C GLN A 15 -7.90 -14.25 2.94
N ASP A 16 -8.96 -13.55 3.34
CA ASP A 16 -9.83 -12.80 2.42
C ASP A 16 -9.10 -11.62 1.76
N MET A 17 -8.24 -10.91 2.49
CA MET A 17 -7.39 -9.85 1.93
C MET A 17 -6.44 -10.39 0.85
N GLN A 18 -5.82 -11.55 1.10
CA GLN A 18 -4.95 -12.20 0.10
C GLN A 18 -5.74 -12.62 -1.13
N ALA A 19 -6.94 -13.19 -0.94
CA ALA A 19 -7.83 -13.54 -2.05
C ALA A 19 -8.25 -12.30 -2.85
N ALA A 20 -8.56 -11.19 -2.19
CA ALA A 20 -8.93 -9.92 -2.83
C ALA A 20 -7.77 -9.33 -3.66
N LEU A 21 -6.53 -9.39 -3.14
CA LEU A 21 -5.33 -8.99 -3.90
C LEU A 21 -5.13 -9.85 -5.15
N LEU A 22 -5.26 -11.17 -5.03
CA LEU A 22 -5.13 -12.09 -6.17
C LEU A 22 -6.24 -11.89 -7.21
N ALA A 23 -7.47 -11.59 -6.76
CA ALA A 23 -8.60 -11.28 -7.63
C ALA A 23 -8.56 -9.86 -8.21
N SER A 24 -7.58 -9.03 -7.83
CA SER A 24 -7.52 -7.60 -8.18
C SER A 24 -8.82 -6.86 -7.86
N ASN A 25 -9.43 -7.17 -6.70
CA ASN A 25 -10.66 -6.56 -6.24
C ASN A 25 -10.36 -5.52 -5.14
N PRO A 26 -10.20 -4.23 -5.50
CA PRO A 26 -9.83 -3.19 -4.54
C PRO A 26 -10.92 -2.91 -3.50
N GLN A 27 -12.20 -3.04 -3.87
CA GLN A 27 -13.30 -2.77 -2.96
C GLN A 27 -13.31 -3.77 -1.80
N THR A 28 -13.25 -5.07 -2.11
CA THR A 28 -13.19 -6.11 -1.08
C THR A 28 -11.92 -6.00 -0.24
N PHE A 29 -10.80 -5.60 -0.83
CA PHE A 29 -9.56 -5.36 -0.09
C PHE A 29 -9.69 -4.22 0.92
N GLU A 30 -10.30 -3.09 0.54
CA GLU A 30 -10.54 -1.96 1.46
C GLU A 30 -11.51 -2.33 2.58
N ASP A 31 -12.61 -3.01 2.25
CA ASP A 31 -13.60 -3.43 3.24
C ASP A 31 -12.98 -4.38 4.29
N THR A 32 -12.19 -5.36 3.84
CA THR A 32 -11.48 -6.30 4.72
C THR A 32 -10.36 -5.60 5.52
N ALA A 33 -9.66 -4.61 4.95
CA ALA A 33 -8.67 -3.82 5.66
C ALA A 33 -9.26 -2.99 6.82
N VAL A 34 -10.44 -2.40 6.62
CA VAL A 34 -11.17 -1.68 7.68
C VAL A 34 -11.57 -2.64 8.79
N GLN A 35 -12.12 -3.81 8.45
CA GLN A 35 -12.52 -4.83 9.42
C GLN A 35 -11.32 -5.36 10.20
N LEU A 36 -10.19 -5.62 9.53
CA LEU A 36 -8.96 -6.06 10.15
C LEU A 36 -8.40 -5.03 11.14
N ARG A 37 -8.46 -3.74 10.80
CA ARG A 37 -8.02 -2.67 11.73
C ARG A 37 -8.87 -2.64 13.00
N GLY A 38 -10.20 -2.76 12.86
CA GLY A 38 -11.10 -2.85 14.00
C GLY A 38 -10.81 -4.08 14.88
N ALA A 39 -10.61 -5.24 14.26
CA ALA A 39 -10.27 -6.47 14.97
C ALA A 39 -8.90 -6.40 15.66
N ALA A 40 -7.89 -5.77 15.04
CA ALA A 40 -6.59 -5.56 15.65
C ALA A 40 -6.66 -4.65 16.89
N MET A 41 -7.49 -3.61 16.86
CA MET A 41 -7.75 -2.78 18.04
C MET A 41 -8.43 -3.58 19.16
N ALA A 42 -9.44 -4.40 18.81
CA ALA A 42 -10.11 -5.28 19.76
C ALA A 42 -9.13 -6.31 20.37
N LEU A 43 -8.24 -6.87 19.56
CA LEU A 43 -7.18 -7.76 20.00
C LEU A 43 -6.23 -7.07 20.97
N ALA A 44 -5.74 -5.86 20.64
CA ALA A 44 -4.86 -5.10 21.52
C ALA A 44 -5.51 -4.82 22.88
N GLN A 45 -6.80 -4.47 22.88
CA GLN A 45 -7.57 -4.24 24.10
C GLN A 45 -7.76 -5.53 24.92
N ALA A 46 -7.97 -6.67 24.26
CA ALA A 46 -8.12 -7.97 24.90
C ALA A 46 -6.79 -8.52 25.46
N LEU A 47 -5.66 -8.16 24.86
CA LEU A 47 -4.33 -8.56 25.30
C LEU A 47 -3.79 -7.70 26.47
N ALA A 48 -4.25 -6.45 26.60
CA ALA A 48 -3.78 -5.52 27.64
C ALA A 48 -3.82 -6.07 29.09
N PRO A 49 -4.87 -6.81 29.54
CA PRO A 49 -4.94 -7.36 30.89
C PRO A 49 -4.01 -8.56 31.11
N VAL A 50 -3.58 -9.22 30.03
CA VAL A 50 -2.87 -10.51 30.05
C VAL A 50 -1.44 -10.37 29.52
N ALA A 51 -0.94 -9.13 29.44
CA ALA A 51 0.39 -8.82 28.93
C ALA A 51 1.47 -9.53 29.76
N GLY A 52 2.07 -10.58 29.18
CA GLY A 52 3.11 -11.40 29.81
C GLY A 52 2.64 -12.76 30.35
N ALA A 53 1.35 -13.06 30.31
CA ALA A 53 0.76 -14.34 30.75
C ALA A 53 -0.07 -15.02 29.64
N LEU A 54 0.26 -14.73 28.38
CA LEU A 54 -0.46 -15.31 27.25
C LEU A 54 -0.09 -16.79 27.10
N GLU A 55 -1.11 -17.64 26.87
CA GLU A 55 -0.90 -19.04 26.56
C GLU A 55 0.05 -19.21 25.36
N PRO A 56 0.94 -20.23 25.36
CA PRO A 56 1.91 -20.44 24.28
C PRO A 56 1.24 -20.56 22.90
N ALA A 57 0.08 -21.22 22.82
CA ALA A 57 -0.67 -21.38 21.58
C ALA A 57 -1.16 -20.03 21.02
N ALA A 58 -1.72 -19.17 21.88
CA ALA A 58 -2.16 -17.83 21.48
C ALA A 58 -0.98 -16.96 21.02
N THR A 59 0.17 -17.08 21.69
CA THR A 59 1.40 -16.38 21.30
C THR A 59 1.87 -16.79 19.89
N GLN A 60 1.86 -18.09 19.58
CA GLN A 60 2.22 -18.59 18.26
C GLN A 60 1.29 -18.07 17.16
N ARG A 61 -0.03 -18.01 17.43
CA ARG A 61 -1.02 -17.47 16.50
C ARG A 61 -0.78 -15.98 16.22
N VAL A 62 -0.56 -15.17 17.25
CA VAL A 62 -0.24 -13.74 17.10
C VAL A 62 1.04 -13.54 16.24
N GLN A 63 2.07 -14.36 16.46
CA GLN A 63 3.29 -14.33 15.64
C GLN A 63 3.03 -14.78 14.19
N ALA A 64 2.14 -15.75 13.96
CA ALA A 64 1.74 -16.18 12.62
C ALA A 64 0.99 -15.07 11.88
N ILE A 65 0.04 -14.42 12.54
CA ILE A 65 -0.68 -13.23 12.04
C ILE A 65 0.31 -12.13 11.63
N GLY A 66 1.30 -11.83 12.47
CA GLY A 66 2.35 -10.84 12.15
C GLY A 66 3.16 -11.18 10.90
N ARG A 67 3.49 -12.47 10.70
CA ARG A 67 4.15 -12.95 9.47
C ARG A 67 3.25 -12.81 8.25
N GLN A 68 1.98 -13.19 8.35
CA GLN A 68 1.01 -13.07 7.25
C GLN A 68 0.78 -11.61 6.85
N LEU A 69 0.65 -10.69 7.81
CA LEU A 69 0.56 -9.25 7.56
C LEU A 69 1.75 -8.73 6.73
N THR A 70 2.95 -9.20 7.05
CA THR A 70 4.17 -8.84 6.30
C THR A 70 4.08 -9.30 4.85
N LEU A 71 3.59 -10.52 4.61
CA LEU A 71 3.40 -11.06 3.26
C LEU A 71 2.36 -10.26 2.45
N VAL A 72 1.22 -9.93 3.06
CA VAL A 72 0.16 -9.12 2.43
C VAL A 72 0.70 -7.74 2.03
N ARG A 73 1.46 -7.09 2.92
CA ARG A 73 2.09 -5.80 2.64
C ARG A 73 3.07 -5.90 1.46
N ASP A 74 3.88 -6.95 1.42
CA ASP A 74 4.87 -7.14 0.36
C ASP A 74 4.19 -7.44 -1.00
N GLN A 75 3.06 -8.16 -1.00
CA GLN A 75 2.23 -8.36 -2.19
C GLN A 75 1.61 -7.04 -2.68
N LEU A 76 1.06 -6.24 -1.77
CA LEU A 76 0.50 -4.93 -2.10
C LEU A 76 1.55 -3.99 -2.68
N ALA A 77 2.76 -3.96 -2.12
CA ALA A 77 3.86 -3.14 -2.64
C ALA A 77 4.22 -3.51 -4.10
N ARG A 78 4.16 -4.81 -4.45
CA ARG A 78 4.37 -5.27 -5.83
C ARG A 78 3.23 -4.83 -6.76
N VAL A 79 1.99 -4.93 -6.30
CA VAL A 79 0.82 -4.44 -7.06
C VAL A 79 0.96 -2.94 -7.32
N MET A 80 1.32 -2.14 -6.31
CA MET A 80 1.55 -0.71 -6.46
C MET A 80 2.62 -0.41 -7.51
N ALA A 81 3.79 -1.06 -7.42
CA ALA A 81 4.87 -0.88 -8.40
C ALA A 81 4.45 -1.26 -9.83
N LEU A 82 3.62 -2.31 -9.99
CA LEU A 82 3.08 -2.67 -11.30
C LEU A 82 2.10 -1.61 -11.81
N THR A 83 1.19 -1.13 -10.96
CA THR A 83 0.23 -0.09 -11.32
C THR A 83 0.90 1.23 -11.67
N GLU A 84 1.99 1.59 -10.98
CA GLU A 84 2.77 2.79 -11.28
C GLU A 84 3.41 2.70 -12.67
N ARG A 85 4.00 1.55 -13.02
CA ARG A 85 4.56 1.31 -14.36
C ARG A 85 3.49 1.35 -15.45
N GLN A 86 2.31 0.79 -15.18
CA GLN A 86 1.18 0.85 -16.10
C GLN A 86 0.69 2.29 -16.28
N ALA A 87 0.54 3.05 -15.20
CA ALA A 87 0.15 4.46 -15.25
C ALA A 87 1.18 5.29 -16.06
N ALA A 88 2.48 5.08 -15.83
CA ALA A 88 3.53 5.75 -16.57
C ALA A 88 3.49 5.46 -18.08
N SER A 89 3.05 4.27 -18.50
CA SER A 89 2.91 3.91 -19.91
C SER A 89 1.72 4.59 -20.61
N LEU A 90 0.72 5.03 -19.84
CA LEU A 90 -0.48 5.70 -20.35
C LEU A 90 -0.33 7.22 -20.37
N LEU A 91 0.60 7.75 -19.58
CA LEU A 91 0.91 9.17 -19.55
C LEU A 91 1.84 9.49 -20.74
N PRO A 92 1.53 10.55 -21.53
CA PRO A 92 2.46 10.98 -22.57
C PRO A 92 3.79 11.39 -21.92
N PRO A 93 4.94 11.08 -22.56
CA PRO A 93 6.21 11.58 -22.07
C PRO A 93 6.15 13.10 -21.98
N VAL A 94 6.50 13.64 -20.81
CA VAL A 94 6.66 15.07 -20.59
C VAL A 94 7.96 15.49 -21.28
N GLU A 95 7.97 15.49 -22.62
CA GLU A 95 8.99 16.22 -23.35
C GLU A 95 8.76 17.71 -23.08
N GLY A 96 9.79 18.37 -22.52
CA GLY A 96 9.79 19.82 -22.40
C GLY A 96 9.48 20.41 -23.77
N VAL A 97 8.40 21.19 -23.84
CA VAL A 97 7.88 21.78 -25.09
C VAL A 97 9.03 22.47 -25.82
N THR A 98 9.58 21.82 -26.85
CA THR A 98 10.72 22.36 -27.59
C THR A 98 10.32 23.57 -28.45
N TYR A 99 9.01 23.80 -28.62
CA TYR A 99 8.44 24.91 -29.41
C TYR A 99 7.33 25.67 -28.69
N GLY A 100 7.50 25.93 -27.38
CA GLY A 100 6.72 26.98 -26.71
C GLY A 100 7.34 28.35 -27.01
N PRO A 101 6.57 29.46 -27.04
CA PRO A 101 7.14 30.79 -27.26
C PRO A 101 8.18 31.06 -26.19
N SER A 102 9.45 31.15 -26.61
CA SER A 102 10.58 31.43 -25.75
C SER A 102 10.45 32.86 -25.22
N SER A 103 9.81 33.00 -24.07
CA SER A 103 9.86 34.24 -23.29
C SER A 103 11.31 34.42 -22.81
N GLY A 104 12.11 35.15 -23.58
CA GLY A 104 13.43 35.63 -23.14
C GLY A 104 14.62 35.39 -24.06
N ALA A 105 14.49 35.37 -25.38
CA ALA A 105 15.64 35.61 -26.27
C ALA A 105 15.79 37.12 -26.56
N ALA A 106 16.00 37.92 -25.51
CA ALA A 106 16.42 39.31 -25.67
C ALA A 106 17.91 39.33 -26.02
N GLY A 107 18.23 39.50 -27.30
CA GLY A 107 19.57 39.94 -27.73
C GLY A 107 20.19 39.20 -28.91
N ALA A 108 19.49 39.12 -30.05
CA ALA A 108 20.18 38.87 -31.32
C ALA A 108 21.04 40.10 -31.67
N ARG A 109 22.34 40.05 -31.35
CA ARG A 109 23.33 41.04 -31.81
C ARG A 109 23.55 40.83 -33.30
N ILE A 110 22.77 41.55 -34.09
CA ILE A 110 22.93 41.73 -35.53
C ILE A 110 24.38 42.14 -35.84
N TYR A 111 25.05 41.34 -36.67
CA TYR A 111 26.40 41.52 -37.16
C TYR A 111 26.45 42.77 -38.06
N ARG A 112 27.27 43.78 -37.72
CA ARG A 112 27.54 44.94 -38.59
C ARG A 112 28.96 44.82 -39.12
N ALA A 113 29.10 44.55 -40.42
CA ALA A 113 30.39 44.59 -41.11
C ALA A 113 30.82 46.06 -41.31
N PRO A 114 32.10 46.42 -41.10
CA PRO A 114 32.62 47.73 -41.45
C PRO A 114 32.90 47.81 -42.97
N GLY A 115 32.40 48.88 -43.58
CA GLY A 115 32.89 49.41 -44.86
C GLY A 115 33.81 50.60 -44.61
#